data_AF-A0A7Y0XX55-F1
#
_entry.id   AF-A0A7Y0XX55-F1
#
_cell.length_a   1.000
_cell.length_b   1.000
_cell.length_c   1.000
_cell.angle_alpha   90.00
_cell.angle_beta   90.00
_cell.angle_gamma   90.00
#
_symmetry.space_group_name_H-M   'P 1'
#
loop_
_entity.id
_entity.type
_entity.pdbx_description
1 polymer ?
#
loop_
_entity_poly.entity_id
_entity_poly.type
_entity_poly.pdbx_seq_one_letter_code
_entity_poly.pdbx_strand_id
1 'polypeptide(L)'
;MDKTAALQRLKAIPAPRLIDGGYWKYGHLFFIVTEVGLITIDFKVYDPILGPIEFSDEEYAEIKEIAEESGNIAENVDLDPDEQLFLFNDGQPGIPYWAFQPYDDASLDEYTFSSDKALIEQKFLEKFIDDEIEAWEDMDEATLIKWAEKIA
;
A
#
# COMPACT_ATOMS: atom_id res chain seq x y z
N MET A 1 -17.23 -5.11 25.22
CA MET A 1 -17.05 -3.64 25.20
C MET A 1 -18.39 -3.00 24.86
N ASP A 2 -18.72 -1.82 25.36
CA ASP A 2 -19.94 -1.09 24.97
C ASP A 2 -19.61 0.04 23.96
N LYS A 3 -20.63 0.63 23.32
CA LYS A 3 -20.44 1.73 22.35
C LYS A 3 -19.59 2.90 22.88
N THR A 4 -19.74 3.28 24.15
CA THR A 4 -19.01 4.44 24.71
C THR A 4 -17.53 4.15 24.84
N ALA A 5 -17.19 2.98 25.39
CA ALA A 5 -15.80 2.52 25.50
C ALA A 5 -15.15 2.33 24.13
N ALA A 6 -15.88 1.79 23.14
CA ALA A 6 -15.40 1.64 21.77
C ALA A 6 -15.06 3.01 21.13
N LEU A 7 -15.96 3.99 21.24
CA LEU A 7 -15.75 5.35 20.73
C LEU A 7 -14.55 6.04 21.39
N GLN A 8 -14.43 5.94 22.72
CA GLN A 8 -13.29 6.51 23.44
C GLN A 8 -11.97 5.93 22.95
N ARG A 9 -11.93 4.63 22.63
CA ARG A 9 -10.73 3.98 22.11
C ARG A 9 -10.39 4.43 20.69
N LEU A 10 -11.38 4.51 19.81
CA LEU A 10 -11.20 4.94 18.42
C LEU A 10 -10.76 6.41 18.33
N LYS A 11 -11.31 7.27 19.19
CA LYS A 11 -10.91 8.69 19.28
C LYS A 11 -9.56 8.92 19.95
N ALA A 12 -8.98 7.91 20.59
CA ALA A 12 -7.67 8.00 21.23
C ALA A 12 -6.51 7.60 20.29
N ILE A 13 -6.79 7.35 19.01
CA ILE A 13 -5.78 7.05 18.00
C ILE A 13 -4.89 8.29 17.78
N PRO A 14 -3.58 8.21 18.04
CA PRO A 14 -2.72 9.40 18.06
C PRO A 14 -2.36 9.94 16.67
N ALA A 15 -2.45 9.10 15.65
CA ALA A 15 -2.15 9.44 14.26
C ALA A 15 -2.88 8.47 13.32
N PRO A 16 -3.22 8.88 12.09
CA PRO A 16 -3.81 8.01 11.09
C PRO A 16 -3.00 6.72 10.90
N ARG A 17 -3.70 5.59 10.77
CA ARG A 17 -3.08 4.27 10.58
C ARG A 17 -3.68 3.59 9.37
N LEU A 18 -2.81 3.09 8.50
CA LEU A 18 -3.19 2.19 7.42
C LEU A 18 -3.45 0.79 7.99
N ILE A 19 -4.56 0.20 7.59
CA ILE A 19 -4.92 -1.17 7.91
C ILE A 19 -5.28 -1.87 6.62
N ASP A 20 -4.53 -2.94 6.34
CA ASP A 20 -4.81 -3.87 5.26
C ASP A 20 -6.12 -4.63 5.56
N GLY A 21 -7.09 -4.48 4.65
CA GLY A 21 -8.37 -5.16 4.66
C GLY A 21 -8.38 -6.49 3.91
N GLY A 22 -7.31 -6.77 3.15
CA GLY A 22 -7.14 -7.91 2.27
C GLY A 22 -7.92 -7.78 0.97
N TYR A 23 -7.80 -8.83 0.14
CA TYR A 23 -8.55 -8.92 -1.10
C TYR A 23 -10.02 -9.28 -0.86
N TRP A 24 -10.92 -8.51 -1.46
CA TRP A 24 -12.35 -8.75 -1.39
C TRP A 24 -13.02 -8.70 -2.77
N LYS A 25 -13.47 -9.87 -3.24
CA LYS A 25 -14.22 -10.17 -4.49
C LYS A 25 -13.63 -9.65 -5.82
N TYR A 26 -13.25 -8.38 -5.89
CA TYR A 26 -12.85 -7.66 -7.10
C TYR A 26 -11.64 -6.75 -6.89
N GLY A 27 -11.06 -6.70 -5.69
CA GLY A 27 -10.01 -5.72 -5.41
C GLY A 27 -9.34 -5.90 -4.07
N HIS A 28 -8.38 -5.02 -3.79
CA HIS A 28 -7.70 -4.88 -2.51
C HIS A 28 -8.34 -3.75 -1.71
N LEU A 29 -8.79 -4.05 -0.50
CA LEU A 29 -9.41 -3.09 0.40
C LEU A 29 -8.39 -2.58 1.42
N PHE A 30 -8.26 -1.27 1.53
CA PHE A 30 -7.48 -0.60 2.56
C PHE A 30 -8.37 0.27 3.43
N PHE A 31 -7.92 0.48 4.66
CA PHE A 31 -8.61 1.30 5.62
C PHE A 31 -7.65 2.29 6.25
N ILE A 32 -8.01 3.57 6.29
CA ILE A 32 -7.29 4.57 7.09
C ILE A 32 -8.13 4.86 8.32
N VAL A 33 -7.62 4.46 9.48
CA VAL A 33 -8.27 4.70 10.76
C VAL A 33 -7.72 5.99 11.35
N THR A 34 -8.61 6.93 11.67
CA THR A 34 -8.27 8.24 12.24
C THR A 34 -9.01 8.45 13.56
N GLU A 35 -8.68 9.52 14.29
CA GLU A 35 -9.40 9.90 15.52
C GLU A 35 -10.87 10.30 15.25
N VAL A 36 -11.19 10.75 14.03
CA VAL A 36 -12.53 11.24 13.66
C VAL A 36 -13.39 10.18 12.97
N GLY A 37 -12.78 9.21 12.30
CA GLY A 37 -13.51 8.21 11.53
C GLY A 37 -12.64 7.25 10.74
N LEU A 38 -13.29 6.54 9.83
CA LEU A 38 -12.70 5.56 8.94
C LEU A 38 -12.76 6.06 7.49
N ILE A 39 -11.64 5.99 6.78
CA ILE A 39 -11.62 6.10 5.32
C ILE A 39 -11.50 4.68 4.77
N THR A 40 -12.37 4.32 3.84
CA THR A 40 -12.36 3.02 3.16
C THR A 40 -11.97 3.22 1.71
N ILE A 41 -10.90 2.54 1.28
CA ILE A 41 -10.34 2.71 -0.06
C ILE A 41 -10.31 1.34 -0.74
N ASP A 42 -11.04 1.22 -1.83
CA ASP A 42 -11.26 -0.03 -2.56
C ASP A 42 -10.60 0.03 -3.94
N PHE A 43 -9.49 -0.68 -4.13
CA PHE A 43 -8.77 -0.75 -5.39
C PHE A 43 -9.17 -1.98 -6.18
N LYS A 44 -9.99 -1.80 -7.21
CA LYS A 44 -10.54 -2.88 -8.03
C LYS A 44 -9.74 -3.22 -9.28
N VAL A 45 -8.83 -2.33 -9.66
CA VAL A 45 -8.17 -2.38 -10.97
C VAL A 45 -6.69 -2.74 -10.82
N TYR A 46 -6.01 -2.11 -9.87
CA TYR A 46 -4.60 -2.33 -9.57
C TYR A 46 -4.38 -2.48 -8.06
N ASP A 47 -3.18 -2.90 -7.66
CA ASP A 47 -2.78 -2.90 -6.25
C ASP A 47 -1.86 -1.70 -5.98
N PRO A 48 -2.26 -0.75 -5.12
CA PRO A 48 -1.48 0.45 -4.85
C PRO A 48 -0.21 0.18 -4.05
N ILE A 49 -0.11 -0.94 -3.33
CA ILE A 49 1.07 -1.29 -2.54
C ILE A 49 1.61 -2.62 -3.06
N LEU A 50 2.75 -2.56 -3.73
CA LEU A 50 3.42 -3.73 -4.29
C LEU A 50 4.51 -4.23 -3.33
N GLY A 51 4.63 -5.56 -3.26
CA GLY A 51 5.75 -6.24 -2.61
C GLY A 51 5.39 -7.16 -1.44
N PRO A 52 6.39 -7.74 -0.77
CA PRO A 52 7.82 -7.47 -0.99
C PRO A 52 8.29 -7.92 -2.38
N ILE A 53 9.02 -7.04 -3.07
CA ILE A 53 9.73 -7.30 -4.33
C ILE A 53 11.18 -7.61 -3.94
N GLU A 54 11.61 -8.84 -4.18
CA GLU A 54 12.96 -9.31 -3.86
C GLU A 54 13.40 -10.29 -4.93
N PHE A 55 14.61 -10.07 -5.45
CA PHE A 55 15.25 -10.97 -6.38
C PHE A 55 16.56 -11.49 -5.77
N SER A 56 16.85 -12.76 -6.00
CA SER A 56 18.14 -13.36 -5.70
C SER A 56 19.24 -12.80 -6.61
N ASP A 57 20.51 -13.07 -6.27
CA ASP A 57 21.63 -12.67 -7.12
C ASP A 57 21.56 -13.31 -8.52
N GLU A 58 21.06 -14.54 -8.62
CA GLU A 58 20.89 -15.25 -9.89
C GLU A 58 19.80 -14.60 -10.75
N GLU A 59 18.60 -14.39 -10.19
CA GLU A 59 17.49 -13.70 -10.89
C GLU A 59 17.88 -12.28 -11.32
N TYR A 60 18.56 -11.53 -10.45
CA TYR A 60 19.03 -10.19 -10.79
C TYR A 60 20.02 -10.16 -11.96
N ALA A 61 20.89 -11.16 -12.07
CA ALA A 61 21.83 -11.27 -13.19
C ALA A 61 21.08 -11.53 -14.50
N GLU A 62 20.08 -12.42 -14.48
CA GLU A 62 19.23 -12.72 -15.65
C GLU A 62 18.44 -11.48 -16.09
N ILE A 63 17.78 -10.80 -15.14
CA ILE A 63 17.03 -9.56 -15.38
C ILE A 63 17.92 -8.48 -16.00
N LYS A 64 19.17 -8.34 -15.54
CA LYS A 64 20.14 -7.40 -16.12
C LYS A 64 20.54 -7.75 -17.54
N GLU A 65 20.76 -9.03 -17.85
CA GLU A 65 21.10 -9.47 -19.20
C GLU A 65 19.97 -9.11 -20.18
N ILE A 66 18.72 -9.37 -19.81
CA ILE A 66 17.53 -8.96 -20.59
C ILE A 66 17.46 -7.44 -20.73
N ALA A 67 17.76 -6.70 -19.66
CA ALA A 67 17.77 -5.24 -19.68
C ALA A 67 18.80 -4.65 -20.65
N GLU A 68 19.98 -5.24 -20.75
CA GLU A 68 21.06 -4.77 -21.62
C GLU A 68 20.74 -4.90 -23.13
N GLU A 69 19.85 -5.83 -23.49
CA GLU A 69 19.35 -5.96 -24.87
C GLU A 69 18.43 -4.78 -25.25
N SER A 70 17.81 -4.12 -24.26
CA SER A 70 16.95 -2.95 -24.44
C SER A 70 17.70 -1.65 -24.14
N GLY A 71 17.53 -0.64 -25.00
CA GLY A 71 18.09 0.70 -24.75
C GLY A 71 17.34 1.50 -23.67
N ASN A 72 16.18 1.01 -23.21
CA ASN A 72 15.30 1.72 -22.28
C ASN A 72 14.56 0.71 -21.38
N ILE A 73 14.83 0.76 -20.07
CA ILE A 73 14.22 -0.13 -19.07
C ILE A 73 12.69 0.03 -19.04
N ALA A 74 12.18 1.26 -19.12
CA ALA A 74 10.74 1.54 -19.06
C ALA A 74 9.97 1.03 -20.30
N GLU A 75 10.69 0.71 -21.38
CA GLU A 75 10.11 0.17 -22.62
C GLU A 75 10.49 -1.31 -22.83
N ASN A 76 11.19 -1.94 -21.88
CA ASN A 76 11.64 -3.32 -22.01
C ASN A 76 10.50 -4.31 -21.73
N VAL A 77 9.72 -4.60 -22.76
CA VAL A 77 8.56 -5.51 -22.70
C VAL A 77 8.89 -6.96 -22.34
N ASP A 78 10.16 -7.36 -22.40
CA ASP A 78 10.61 -8.69 -22.02
C ASP A 78 10.80 -8.83 -20.49
N LEU A 79 10.87 -7.70 -19.77
CA LEU A 79 10.88 -7.66 -18.31
C LEU A 79 9.45 -7.50 -17.76
N ASP A 80 9.18 -8.21 -16.67
CA ASP A 80 7.95 -8.03 -15.90
C ASP A 80 7.94 -6.65 -15.21
N PRO A 81 6.75 -6.07 -14.91
CA PRO A 81 6.67 -4.72 -14.35
C PRO A 81 7.43 -4.51 -13.03
N ASP A 82 7.50 -5.53 -12.18
CA ASP A 82 8.25 -5.50 -10.93
C ASP A 82 9.77 -5.57 -11.16
N GLU A 83 10.24 -6.33 -12.15
CA GLU A 83 11.64 -6.36 -12.59
C GLU A 83 12.07 -5.01 -13.17
N GLN A 84 11.24 -4.41 -14.04
CA GLN A 84 11.46 -3.06 -14.57
C GLN A 84 11.54 -2.03 -13.44
N LEU A 85 10.59 -2.07 -12.50
CA LEU A 85 10.54 -1.17 -11.36
C LEU A 85 11.76 -1.33 -10.45
N PHE A 86 12.18 -2.56 -10.20
CA PHE A 86 13.34 -2.88 -9.38
C PHE A 86 14.64 -2.35 -10.01
N LEU A 87 14.85 -2.58 -11.32
CA LEU A 87 16.02 -2.06 -12.03
C LEU A 87 16.00 -0.54 -12.13
N PHE A 88 14.85 0.06 -12.46
CA PHE A 88 14.70 1.51 -12.59
C PHE A 88 15.08 2.26 -11.30
N ASN A 89 14.82 1.64 -10.14
CA ASN A 89 15.12 2.20 -8.82
C ASN A 89 16.45 1.70 -8.22
N ASP A 90 17.35 1.12 -9.02
CA ASP A 90 18.65 0.60 -8.56
C ASP A 90 18.53 -0.41 -7.40
N GLY A 91 17.49 -1.25 -7.43
CA GLY A 91 17.24 -2.30 -6.45
C GLY A 91 18.45 -3.21 -6.25
N GLN A 92 18.64 -3.65 -5.01
CA GLN A 92 19.75 -4.51 -4.62
C GLN A 92 19.24 -5.93 -4.35
N PRO A 93 19.84 -6.99 -4.95
CA PRO A 93 19.40 -8.36 -4.74
C PRO A 93 19.52 -8.78 -3.27
N GLY A 94 18.63 -9.69 -2.85
CA GLY A 94 18.53 -10.18 -1.47
C GLY A 94 18.02 -9.16 -0.45
N ILE A 95 17.52 -8.01 -0.91
CA ILE A 95 16.85 -7.00 -0.07
C ILE A 95 15.39 -6.89 -0.54
N PRO A 96 14.40 -7.06 0.37
CA PRO A 96 13.01 -6.84 0.02
C PRO A 96 12.68 -5.35 -0.06
N TYR A 97 12.02 -4.97 -1.15
CA TYR A 97 11.49 -3.63 -1.38
C TYR A 97 9.98 -3.63 -1.47
N TRP A 98 9.39 -2.48 -1.21
CA TRP A 98 7.97 -2.21 -1.44
C TRP A 98 7.84 -1.03 -2.38
N ALA A 99 6.73 -0.97 -3.10
CA ALA A 99 6.41 0.17 -3.92
C ALA A 99 5.00 0.69 -3.65
N PHE A 100 4.83 2.00 -3.75
CA PHE A 100 3.53 2.65 -3.78
C PHE A 100 3.25 3.14 -5.21
N GLN A 101 2.20 2.59 -5.82
CA GLN A 101 1.64 3.03 -7.09
C GLN A 101 0.51 4.05 -6.82
N PRO A 102 0.66 5.32 -7.24
CA PRO A 102 -0.29 6.38 -6.85
C PRO A 102 -1.62 6.36 -7.63
N TYR A 103 -1.65 5.75 -8.81
CA TYR A 103 -2.82 5.58 -9.67
C TYR A 103 -2.61 4.45 -10.70
N ASP A 104 -3.69 4.00 -11.34
CA ASP A 104 -3.67 2.95 -12.36
C ASP A 104 -2.79 3.36 -13.55
N ASP A 105 -1.97 2.45 -14.07
CA ASP A 105 -1.01 2.71 -15.16
C ASP A 105 -0.02 3.89 -14.90
N ALA A 106 0.35 4.16 -13.63
CA ALA A 106 1.39 5.15 -13.31
C ALA A 106 2.72 4.79 -14.00
N SER A 107 3.54 5.78 -14.37
CA SER A 107 4.87 5.52 -14.92
C SER A 107 5.87 5.17 -13.82
N LEU A 108 6.93 4.42 -14.14
CA LEU A 108 7.92 3.93 -13.15
C LEU A 108 8.52 5.03 -12.27
N ASP A 109 8.68 6.25 -12.78
CA ASP A 109 9.21 7.41 -12.06
C ASP A 109 8.25 8.03 -11.06
N GLU A 110 6.96 7.67 -11.11
CA GLU A 110 5.94 8.13 -10.17
C GLU A 110 5.76 7.19 -8.97
N TYR A 111 6.30 5.97 -9.06
CA TYR A 111 6.28 5.04 -7.94
C TYR A 111 7.16 5.57 -6.82
N THR A 112 6.71 5.43 -5.58
CA THR A 112 7.66 5.46 -4.46
C THR A 112 8.18 4.06 -4.25
N PHE A 113 9.48 3.83 -4.37
CA PHE A 113 10.14 2.54 -4.15
C PHE A 113 11.08 2.62 -2.94
N SER A 114 10.96 1.68 -1.99
CA SER A 114 11.73 1.72 -0.75
C SER A 114 11.80 0.36 -0.06
N SER A 115 12.95 0.04 0.55
CA SER A 115 13.09 -1.09 1.48
C SER A 115 12.50 -0.79 2.86
N ASP A 116 12.08 0.45 3.11
CA ASP A 116 11.32 0.82 4.31
C ASP A 116 9.83 0.84 4.00
N LYS A 117 9.12 -0.22 4.42
CA LYS A 117 7.67 -0.33 4.25
C LYS A 117 6.91 0.83 4.91
N ALA A 118 7.41 1.38 6.03
CA ALA A 118 6.73 2.48 6.72
C ALA A 118 6.68 3.75 5.85
N LEU A 119 7.69 3.98 5.00
CA LEU A 119 7.69 5.07 4.02
C LEU A 119 6.60 4.87 2.95
N ILE A 120 6.41 3.64 2.48
CA ILE A 120 5.36 3.29 1.51
C ILE A 120 3.98 3.48 2.11
N GLU A 121 3.75 3.00 3.33
CA GLU A 121 2.50 3.20 4.05
C GLU A 121 2.24 4.70 4.32
N GLN A 122 3.28 5.49 4.62
CA GLN A 122 3.17 6.94 4.76
C GLN A 122 2.75 7.60 3.45
N LYS A 123 3.32 7.21 2.30
CA LYS A 123 2.94 7.77 0.99
C LYS A 123 1.50 7.45 0.63
N PHE A 124 1.06 6.23 0.95
CA PHE A 124 -0.34 5.86 0.83
C PHE A 124 -1.24 6.76 1.68
N LEU A 125 -0.89 6.97 2.96
CA LEU A 125 -1.65 7.86 3.84
C LEU A 125 -1.68 9.29 3.28
N GLU A 126 -0.55 9.85 2.89
CA GLU A 126 -0.45 11.20 2.30
C GLU A 126 -1.36 11.37 1.08
N LYS A 127 -1.55 10.31 0.28
CA LYS A 127 -2.38 10.35 -0.92
C LYS A 127 -3.88 10.36 -0.62
N PHE A 128 -4.33 9.60 0.38
CA PHE A 128 -5.75 9.32 0.59
C PHE A 128 -6.31 9.83 1.93
N ILE A 129 -5.53 10.55 2.74
CA ILE A 129 -5.97 11.03 4.06
C ILE A 129 -7.14 12.03 3.99
N ASP A 130 -7.28 12.73 2.86
CA ASP A 130 -8.32 13.74 2.64
C ASP A 130 -9.56 13.18 1.90
N ASP A 131 -9.64 11.86 1.71
CA ASP A 131 -10.82 11.19 1.13
C ASP A 131 -12.02 11.19 2.10
N GLU A 132 -13.17 10.70 1.62
CA GLU A 132 -14.42 10.67 2.40
C GLU A 132 -14.27 9.84 3.69
N ILE A 133 -14.51 10.51 4.83
CA ILE A 133 -14.45 9.92 6.17
C ILE A 133 -15.86 9.53 6.62
N GLU A 134 -16.06 8.25 6.95
CA GLU A 134 -17.21 7.79 7.71
C GLU A 134 -16.95 8.04 9.20
N ALA A 135 -17.69 8.97 9.80
CA ALA A 135 -17.50 9.36 11.19
C ALA A 135 -17.85 8.22 12.16
N TRP A 136 -17.07 8.08 13.24
CA TRP A 136 -17.34 7.04 14.25
C TRP A 136 -18.73 7.19 14.90
N GLU A 137 -19.21 8.41 15.05
CA GLU A 137 -20.51 8.73 15.65
C GLU A 137 -21.69 8.12 14.89
N ASP A 138 -21.56 8.04 13.56
CA ASP A 138 -22.62 7.62 12.64
C ASP A 138 -22.67 6.09 12.49
N MET A 139 -21.62 5.38 12.91
CA MET A 139 -21.55 3.93 12.86
C MET A 139 -22.38 3.24 13.97
N ASP A 140 -22.85 2.04 13.65
CA ASP A 140 -23.53 1.18 14.60
C ASP A 140 -22.57 0.61 15.67
N GLU A 141 -23.13 0.19 16.81
CA GLU A 141 -22.33 -0.31 17.94
C GLU A 141 -21.49 -1.54 17.59
N ALA A 142 -21.99 -2.46 16.77
CA ALA A 142 -21.26 -3.67 16.43
C ALA A 142 -20.03 -3.34 15.56
N THR A 143 -20.18 -2.42 14.61
CA THR A 143 -19.08 -1.91 13.78
C THR A 143 -18.02 -1.18 14.63
N LEU A 144 -18.44 -0.33 15.55
CA LEU A 144 -17.53 0.38 16.46
C LEU A 144 -16.73 -0.57 17.35
N ILE A 145 -17.38 -1.57 17.94
CA ILE A 145 -16.70 -2.56 18.78
C ILE A 145 -15.69 -3.34 17.95
N LYS A 146 -16.07 -3.80 16.74
CA LYS A 146 -15.17 -4.52 15.83
C LYS A 146 -13.93 -3.71 15.50
N TRP A 147 -14.08 -2.42 15.19
CA TRP A 147 -12.93 -1.56 14.88
C TRP A 147 -12.07 -1.30 16.10
N ALA A 148 -12.68 -0.97 17.26
CA ALA A 148 -11.97 -0.75 18.50
C ALA A 148 -11.18 -1.99 18.96
N GLU A 149 -11.65 -3.20 18.66
CA GLU A 149 -10.92 -4.46 18.88
C GLU A 149 -9.83 -4.69 17.83
N LYS A 150 -10.05 -4.33 16.56
CA LYS A 150 -9.07 -4.51 15.48
C LYS A 150 -7.82 -3.65 15.67
N ILE A 151 -7.96 -2.46 16.25
CA ILE A 151 -6.86 -1.53 16.49
C ILE A 151 -6.22 -1.65 17.88
N ALA A 152 -6.72 -2.58 18.69
CA ALA A 152 -6.41 -2.75 20.10
C ALA A 152 -4.98 -3.24 20.35
#